data_AF-A0A8W8J0H6-F1
#
_entry.id   AF-A0A8W8J0H6-F1
#
_cell.length_a   1.000
_cell.length_b   1.000
_cell.length_c   1.000
_cell.angle_alpha   90.00
_cell.angle_beta   90.00
_cell.angle_gamma   90.00
#
_symmetry.space_group_name_H-M   'P 1'
#
loop_
_entity.id
_entity.type
_entity.pdbx_description
1 polymer ?
#
loop_
_entity_poly.entity_id
_entity_poly.type
_entity_poly.pdbx_seq_one_letter_code
_entity_poly.pdbx_strand_id
1 'polypeptide(L)'
;FSLSYIAYGLKYSGSCSVKKYNKKGKMIDNNDITGLMQAEGGVLCATVLFVLMVRLLILRDNRRTQRKLKIDLEGQKKCGGYLFFIGMGLYIANFGLCIGGATNIMNLYTQETNTTVRCDSEFYDFYYHAKIGELVVLMPYAAYIIFSLVFMMSIQKQWFIRRKLRRWAKLLDADQDGVISQDDMMKTNEKLERLRKLVGARQMALSASKQKKWWDDNVFKRGPGKDIHVEEYVTFMEGTLGTGPPHDRANKIRPVVKKWFDFFTTEEYMKKKLILGEEDFVKFWTILDKGDDESHYKRMYIKHFPSPLSMGDIMEDFVAFLSHPDFFDEYSNRVFNVVKHRPEGTCCKL
;
A
#
# COMPACT_ATOMS: atom_id res chain seq x y z
N PHE A 1 -19.64 -11.59 -11.32
CA PHE A 1 -21.07 -11.92 -11.10
C PHE A 1 -21.89 -11.33 -12.22
N SER A 2 -22.79 -12.12 -12.82
CA SER A 2 -23.67 -11.60 -13.86
C SER A 2 -24.71 -10.65 -13.22
N LEU A 3 -25.04 -9.56 -13.91
CA LEU A 3 -26.15 -8.66 -13.53
C LEU A 3 -27.47 -9.43 -13.37
N SER A 4 -27.61 -10.56 -14.10
CA SER A 4 -28.73 -11.48 -14.01
C SER A 4 -28.89 -12.09 -12.63
N TYR A 5 -27.82 -12.51 -11.96
CA TYR A 5 -27.87 -13.09 -10.60
C TYR A 5 -28.34 -12.07 -9.55
N ILE A 6 -27.83 -10.84 -9.66
CA ILE A 6 -28.22 -9.70 -8.82
C ILE A 6 -29.69 -9.30 -9.07
N ALA A 7 -30.09 -9.20 -10.35
CA ALA A 7 -31.44 -8.83 -10.72
C ALA A 7 -32.47 -9.92 -10.38
N TYR A 8 -32.12 -11.21 -10.52
CA TYR A 8 -32.98 -12.32 -10.14
C TYR A 8 -33.10 -12.46 -8.62
N GLY A 9 -31.99 -12.36 -7.87
CA GLY A 9 -32.01 -12.46 -6.41
C GLY A 9 -32.81 -11.33 -5.73
N LEU A 10 -32.75 -10.10 -6.26
CA LEU A 10 -33.53 -8.96 -5.75
C LEU A 10 -35.01 -8.99 -6.15
N LYS A 11 -35.35 -9.59 -7.28
CA LYS A 11 -36.73 -9.64 -7.81
C LYS A 11 -37.46 -10.95 -7.48
N TYR A 12 -36.81 -11.90 -6.81
CA TYR A 12 -37.44 -13.18 -6.48
C TYR A 12 -38.55 -12.99 -5.44
N SER A 13 -39.79 -13.22 -5.87
CA SER A 13 -41.00 -13.24 -5.03
C SER A 13 -41.55 -14.65 -4.81
N GLY A 14 -40.82 -15.69 -5.23
CA GLY A 14 -41.21 -17.09 -5.03
C GLY A 14 -40.91 -17.59 -3.61
N SER A 15 -41.39 -18.80 -3.29
CA SER A 15 -41.11 -19.47 -2.01
C SER A 15 -40.32 -20.75 -2.25
N CYS A 16 -39.18 -20.91 -1.57
CA CYS A 16 -38.42 -22.16 -1.58
C CYS A 16 -38.34 -22.72 -0.15
N SER A 17 -39.12 -23.76 0.11
CA SER A 17 -39.24 -24.40 1.43
C SER A 17 -38.88 -25.87 1.39
N VAL A 18 -38.17 -26.31 2.43
CA VAL A 18 -37.70 -27.69 2.59
C VAL A 18 -38.28 -28.23 3.88
N LYS A 19 -39.10 -29.28 3.76
CA LYS A 19 -39.71 -29.95 4.90
C LYS A 19 -39.10 -31.32 5.10
N LYS A 20 -38.65 -31.61 6.32
CA LYS A 20 -38.12 -32.92 6.72
C LYS A 20 -39.13 -33.65 7.60
N TYR A 21 -39.38 -34.91 7.31
CA TYR A 21 -40.33 -35.75 8.03
C TYR A 21 -39.62 -36.87 8.79
N ASN A 22 -40.15 -37.27 9.95
CA ASN A 22 -39.69 -38.48 10.64
C ASN A 22 -40.29 -39.74 10.00
N LYS A 23 -39.80 -40.91 10.43
CA LYS A 23 -40.33 -42.23 10.02
C LYS A 23 -41.82 -42.43 10.35
N LYS A 24 -42.44 -41.54 11.12
CA LYS A 24 -43.87 -41.54 11.50
C LYS A 24 -44.69 -40.49 10.71
N GLY A 25 -44.11 -39.84 9.69
CA GLY A 25 -44.77 -38.82 8.87
C GLY A 25 -44.97 -37.46 9.55
N LYS A 26 -44.43 -37.23 10.76
CA LYS A 26 -44.49 -35.93 11.43
C LYS A 26 -43.36 -35.03 10.92
N MET A 27 -43.70 -33.80 10.55
CA MET A 27 -42.72 -32.77 10.18
C MET A 27 -41.82 -32.47 11.39
N ILE A 28 -40.51 -32.60 11.19
CA ILE A 28 -39.48 -32.32 12.20
C ILE A 28 -38.85 -30.95 11.95
N ASP A 29 -38.68 -30.58 10.68
CA ASP A 29 -37.98 -29.37 10.28
C ASP A 29 -38.64 -28.72 9.06
N ASN A 30 -38.64 -27.39 9.01
CA ASN A 30 -39.18 -26.57 7.93
C ASN A 30 -38.24 -25.39 7.69
N ASN A 31 -37.31 -25.56 6.76
CA ASN A 31 -36.33 -24.54 6.40
C ASN A 31 -36.82 -23.75 5.19
N ASP A 32 -36.98 -22.43 5.38
CA ASP A 32 -37.20 -21.49 4.29
C ASP A 32 -35.85 -20.96 3.79
N ILE A 33 -35.52 -21.31 2.53
CA ILE A 33 -34.23 -20.96 1.91
C ILE A 33 -34.33 -19.60 1.20
N THR A 34 -35.55 -19.09 1.02
CA THR A 34 -35.82 -17.79 0.38
C THR A 34 -35.06 -16.65 1.05
N GLY A 35 -35.02 -16.62 2.38
CA GLY A 35 -34.30 -15.60 3.14
C GLY A 35 -32.78 -15.62 2.93
N LEU A 36 -32.20 -16.82 2.78
CA LEU A 36 -30.76 -16.97 2.49
C LEU A 36 -30.43 -16.43 1.09
N MET A 37 -31.27 -16.74 0.10
CA MET A 37 -31.13 -16.27 -1.28
C MET A 37 -31.21 -14.75 -1.39
N GLN A 38 -32.19 -14.14 -0.71
CA GLN A 38 -32.34 -12.68 -0.67
C GLN A 38 -31.16 -12.00 0.04
N ALA A 39 -30.69 -12.56 1.16
CA ALA A 39 -29.54 -12.05 1.89
C ALA A 39 -28.28 -12.04 1.03
N GLU A 40 -28.06 -13.10 0.25
CA GLU A 40 -26.93 -13.18 -0.65
C GLU A 40 -26.97 -12.19 -1.80
N GLY A 41 -28.11 -12.09 -2.50
CA GLY A 41 -28.31 -11.08 -3.54
C GLY A 41 -28.05 -9.66 -3.01
N GLY A 42 -28.52 -9.38 -1.78
CA GLY A 42 -28.27 -8.12 -1.08
C GLY A 42 -26.80 -7.86 -0.79
N VAL A 43 -26.06 -8.83 -0.27
CA VAL A 43 -24.63 -8.68 0.05
C VAL A 43 -23.78 -8.52 -1.21
N LEU A 44 -24.09 -9.24 -2.29
CA LEU A 44 -23.40 -9.04 -3.58
C LEU A 44 -23.62 -7.65 -4.15
N CYS A 45 -24.86 -7.14 -4.09
CA CYS A 45 -25.17 -5.76 -4.50
C CYS A 45 -24.39 -4.74 -3.66
N ALA A 46 -24.38 -4.93 -2.34
CA ALA A 46 -23.64 -4.06 -1.43
C ALA A 46 -22.15 -4.05 -1.76
N THR A 47 -21.55 -5.20 -2.07
CA THR A 47 -20.15 -5.30 -2.49
C THR A 47 -19.88 -4.55 -3.79
N VAL A 48 -20.73 -4.73 -4.81
CA VAL A 48 -20.56 -4.04 -6.11
C VAL A 48 -20.67 -2.53 -5.95
N LEU A 49 -21.68 -2.06 -5.20
CA LEU A 49 -21.86 -0.64 -4.89
C LEU A 49 -20.68 -0.08 -4.10
N PHE A 50 -20.21 -0.82 -3.09
CA PHE A 50 -19.05 -0.44 -2.31
C PHE A 50 -17.79 -0.29 -3.18
N VAL A 51 -17.50 -1.26 -4.04
CA VAL A 51 -16.35 -1.21 -4.96
C VAL A 51 -16.47 -0.05 -5.93
N LEU A 52 -17.67 0.22 -6.47
CA LEU A 52 -17.91 1.37 -7.34
C LEU A 52 -17.64 2.69 -6.61
N MET A 53 -18.16 2.85 -5.39
CA MET A 53 -17.93 4.04 -4.56
C MET A 53 -16.44 4.25 -4.27
N VAL A 54 -15.72 3.19 -3.91
CA VAL A 54 -14.26 3.25 -3.70
C VAL A 54 -13.54 3.67 -4.97
N ARG A 55 -13.91 3.14 -6.15
CA ARG A 55 -13.32 3.54 -7.44
C ARG A 55 -13.58 5.02 -7.76
N LEU A 56 -14.79 5.50 -7.51
CA LEU A 56 -15.14 6.91 -7.70
C LEU A 56 -14.33 7.83 -6.78
N LEU A 57 -14.11 7.42 -5.53
CA LEU A 57 -13.25 8.15 -4.59
C LEU A 57 -11.79 8.21 -5.09
N ILE A 58 -11.24 7.11 -5.59
CA ILE A 58 -9.89 7.07 -6.17
C ILE A 58 -9.77 7.97 -7.40
N LEU A 59 -10.78 7.94 -8.29
CA LEU A 59 -10.80 8.78 -9.48
C LEU A 59 -10.85 10.28 -9.13
N ARG A 60 -11.64 10.64 -8.11
CA ARG A 60 -11.68 12.01 -7.59
C ARG A 60 -10.31 12.45 -7.06
N ASP A 61 -9.63 11.59 -6.30
CA ASP A 61 -8.32 11.92 -5.73
C ASP A 61 -7.22 12.00 -6.79
N ASN A 62 -7.32 11.23 -7.88
CA ASN A 62 -6.38 11.30 -9.01
C ASN A 62 -6.48 12.61 -9.81
N ARG A 63 -7.64 13.26 -9.85
CA ARG A 63 -7.84 14.54 -10.56
C ARG A 63 -7.52 15.77 -9.71
N ARG A 64 -6.92 15.57 -8.54
CA ARG A 64 -6.70 16.64 -7.56
C ARG A 64 -5.63 17.62 -8.03
N THR A 65 -5.94 18.91 -7.92
CA THR A 65 -5.05 20.03 -8.29
C THR A 65 -4.51 20.80 -7.08
N GLN A 66 -5.00 20.50 -5.87
CA GLN A 66 -4.61 21.17 -4.63
C GLN A 66 -4.05 20.19 -3.59
N ARG A 67 -3.16 20.69 -2.73
CA ARG A 67 -2.67 19.95 -1.57
C ARG A 67 -3.74 19.81 -0.51
N LYS A 68 -3.68 18.71 0.23
CA LYS A 68 -4.53 18.48 1.41
C LYS A 68 -3.84 18.95 2.68
N LEU A 69 -4.63 19.33 3.68
CA LEU A 69 -4.09 19.59 5.01
C LEU A 69 -3.57 18.27 5.62
N LYS A 70 -2.63 18.38 6.56
CA LYS A 70 -2.10 17.21 7.28
C LYS A 70 -3.22 16.39 7.94
N ILE A 71 -4.19 17.07 8.56
CA ILE A 71 -5.35 16.46 9.23
C ILE A 71 -6.24 15.71 8.22
N ASP A 72 -6.46 16.28 7.04
CA ASP A 72 -7.28 15.65 6.00
C ASP A 72 -6.63 14.40 5.43
N LEU A 73 -5.31 14.43 5.25
CA LEU A 73 -4.56 13.24 4.85
C LEU A 73 -4.64 12.16 5.95
N GLU A 74 -4.62 12.56 7.24
CA GLU A 74 -4.62 11.60 8.35
C GLU A 74 -6.01 10.97 8.47
N GLY A 75 -7.05 11.78 8.28
CA GLY A 75 -8.42 11.36 8.11
C GLY A 75 -8.61 10.42 6.92
N GLN A 76 -7.99 10.73 5.76
CA GLN A 76 -8.04 9.87 4.58
C GLN A 76 -7.35 8.53 4.83
N LYS A 77 -6.21 8.48 5.53
CA LYS A 77 -5.55 7.23 5.91
C LYS A 77 -6.44 6.39 6.83
N LYS A 78 -7.04 6.99 7.85
CA LYS A 78 -7.98 6.30 8.74
C LYS A 78 -9.19 5.77 7.95
N CYS A 79 -9.79 6.62 7.12
CA CYS A 79 -10.90 6.27 6.24
C CYS A 79 -10.55 5.13 5.28
N GLY A 80 -9.37 5.18 4.65
CA GLY A 80 -8.87 4.11 3.78
C GLY A 80 -8.71 2.78 4.52
N GLY A 81 -8.22 2.81 5.76
CA GLY A 81 -8.19 1.64 6.64
C GLY A 81 -9.59 1.09 6.92
N TYR A 82 -10.55 1.94 7.28
CA TYR A 82 -11.94 1.52 7.47
C TYR A 82 -12.57 0.94 6.21
N LEU A 83 -12.37 1.57 5.05
CA LEU A 83 -12.84 1.07 3.76
C LEU A 83 -12.22 -0.29 3.44
N PHE A 84 -10.94 -0.50 3.73
CA PHE A 84 -10.29 -1.80 3.58
C PHE A 84 -10.98 -2.88 4.43
N PHE A 85 -11.24 -2.60 5.71
CA PHE A 85 -11.91 -3.56 6.60
C PHE A 85 -13.37 -3.81 6.21
N ILE A 86 -14.11 -2.79 5.78
CA ILE A 86 -15.48 -2.96 5.26
C ILE A 86 -15.46 -3.84 4.01
N GLY A 87 -14.54 -3.57 3.07
CA GLY A 87 -14.37 -4.40 1.88
C GLY A 87 -14.04 -5.84 2.23
N MET A 88 -13.10 -6.06 3.14
CA MET A 88 -12.73 -7.40 3.62
C MET A 88 -13.91 -8.12 4.28
N GLY A 89 -14.67 -7.43 5.13
CA GLY A 89 -15.88 -7.96 5.76
C GLY A 89 -16.94 -8.37 4.73
N LEU A 90 -17.16 -7.54 3.70
CA LEU A 90 -18.06 -7.86 2.58
C LEU A 90 -17.58 -9.10 1.80
N TYR A 91 -16.28 -9.23 1.54
CA TYR A 91 -15.75 -10.44 0.89
C TYR A 91 -15.92 -11.70 1.76
N ILE A 92 -15.67 -11.61 3.06
CA ILE A 92 -15.87 -12.74 3.99
C ILE A 92 -17.36 -13.12 4.06
N ALA A 93 -18.26 -12.13 4.11
CA ALA A 93 -19.70 -12.36 4.10
C ALA A 93 -20.15 -13.05 2.79
N ASN A 94 -19.68 -12.58 1.63
CA ASN A 94 -19.96 -13.24 0.35
C ASN A 94 -19.44 -14.68 0.32
N PHE A 95 -18.24 -14.93 0.84
CA PHE A 95 -17.69 -16.28 0.90
C PHE A 95 -18.51 -17.20 1.83
N GLY A 96 -18.90 -16.71 3.01
CA GLY A 96 -19.74 -17.45 3.95
C GLY A 96 -21.12 -17.75 3.38
N LEU A 97 -21.76 -16.79 2.72
CA LEU A 97 -23.05 -16.98 2.05
C LEU A 97 -22.93 -17.90 0.84
N CYS A 98 -21.82 -17.85 0.09
CA CYS A 98 -21.55 -18.79 -0.98
C CYS A 98 -21.51 -20.23 -0.47
N ILE A 99 -20.76 -20.50 0.59
CA ILE A 99 -20.69 -21.84 1.20
C ILE A 99 -22.06 -22.25 1.76
N GLY A 100 -22.72 -21.38 2.51
CA GLY A 100 -24.04 -21.67 3.10
C GLY A 100 -25.12 -21.92 2.05
N GLY A 101 -25.11 -21.18 0.94
CA GLY A 101 -26.00 -21.42 -0.19
C GLY A 101 -25.71 -22.75 -0.87
N ALA A 102 -24.43 -23.08 -1.08
CA ALA A 102 -24.04 -24.35 -1.69
C ALA A 102 -24.40 -25.56 -0.82
N THR A 103 -24.13 -25.53 0.49
CA THR A 103 -24.47 -26.64 1.39
C THR A 103 -25.97 -26.87 1.46
N ASN A 104 -26.78 -25.81 1.44
CA ASN A 104 -28.22 -25.95 1.45
C ASN A 104 -28.77 -26.49 0.13
N ILE A 105 -28.21 -26.12 -1.02
CA ILE A 105 -28.80 -26.46 -2.33
C ILE A 105 -28.27 -27.75 -2.92
N MET A 106 -26.98 -28.01 -2.77
CA MET A 106 -26.40 -29.27 -3.23
C MET A 106 -27.07 -30.45 -2.50
N ASN A 107 -27.39 -30.29 -1.21
CA ASN A 107 -28.13 -31.28 -0.45
C ASN A 107 -29.58 -31.51 -0.95
N LEU A 108 -30.18 -30.55 -1.65
CA LEU A 108 -31.51 -30.72 -2.24
C LEU A 108 -31.49 -31.54 -3.53
N TYR A 109 -30.35 -31.54 -4.24
CA TYR A 109 -30.14 -32.36 -5.44
C TYR A 109 -29.93 -33.84 -5.06
N THR A 110 -29.37 -34.12 -3.87
CA THR A 110 -29.29 -35.44 -3.26
C THR A 110 -30.52 -35.71 -2.39
N GLN A 111 -31.66 -36.05 -3.00
CA GLN A 111 -32.90 -36.31 -2.25
C GLN A 111 -32.75 -37.47 -1.25
N GLU A 112 -32.87 -37.18 0.04
CA GLU A 112 -33.19 -38.20 1.05
C GLU A 112 -34.68 -38.55 0.94
N THR A 113 -35.04 -39.84 1.04
CA THR A 113 -36.41 -40.35 0.90
C THR A 113 -37.46 -39.73 1.84
N ASN A 114 -37.05 -38.96 2.86
CA ASN A 114 -37.92 -38.37 3.88
C ASN A 114 -38.01 -36.83 3.80
N THR A 115 -37.63 -36.23 2.67
CA THR A 115 -37.63 -34.78 2.47
C THR A 115 -38.55 -34.37 1.32
N THR A 116 -39.35 -33.32 1.50
CA THR A 116 -40.14 -32.71 0.41
C THR A 116 -39.63 -31.30 0.16
N VAL A 117 -39.27 -31.02 -1.09
CA VAL A 117 -38.78 -29.72 -1.55
C VAL A 117 -39.89 -29.04 -2.36
N ARG A 118 -40.25 -27.81 -2.01
CA ARG A 118 -41.19 -26.99 -2.77
C ARG A 118 -40.52 -25.69 -3.15
N CYS A 119 -39.95 -25.66 -4.36
CA CYS A 119 -39.28 -24.50 -4.96
C CYS A 119 -39.71 -24.38 -6.43
N ASP A 120 -39.65 -23.18 -6.97
CA ASP A 120 -39.84 -22.94 -8.42
C ASP A 120 -38.69 -23.60 -9.20
N SER A 121 -39.02 -24.49 -10.15
CA SER A 121 -38.05 -25.36 -10.83
C SER A 121 -37.06 -24.59 -11.69
N GLU A 122 -37.51 -23.56 -12.41
CA GLU A 122 -36.63 -22.74 -13.25
C GLU A 122 -35.62 -21.95 -12.39
N PHE A 123 -36.08 -21.48 -11.24
CA PHE A 123 -35.25 -20.74 -10.30
C PHE A 123 -34.25 -21.65 -9.57
N TYR A 124 -34.69 -22.84 -9.19
CA TYR A 124 -33.87 -23.83 -8.51
C TYR A 124 -32.66 -24.26 -9.34
N ASP A 125 -32.87 -24.57 -10.62
CA ASP A 125 -31.79 -24.96 -11.54
C ASP A 125 -30.82 -23.81 -11.81
N PHE A 126 -31.35 -22.61 -12.05
CA PHE A 126 -30.52 -21.41 -12.21
C PHE A 126 -29.62 -21.18 -10.99
N TYR A 127 -30.19 -21.23 -9.79
CA TYR A 127 -29.48 -20.94 -8.55
C TYR A 127 -28.44 -22.04 -8.25
N TYR A 128 -28.75 -23.31 -8.51
CA TYR A 128 -27.78 -24.42 -8.42
C TYR A 128 -26.56 -24.22 -9.33
N HIS A 129 -26.78 -23.92 -10.62
CA HIS A 129 -25.68 -23.67 -11.55
C HIS A 129 -24.89 -22.42 -11.21
N ALA A 130 -25.56 -21.37 -10.75
CA ALA A 130 -24.90 -20.16 -10.28
C ALA A 130 -24.00 -20.45 -9.07
N LYS A 131 -24.42 -21.33 -8.15
CA LYS A 131 -23.60 -21.75 -7.00
C LYS A 131 -22.36 -22.53 -7.38
N ILE A 132 -22.48 -23.45 -8.34
CA ILE A 132 -21.31 -24.16 -8.86
C ILE A 132 -20.32 -23.16 -9.46
N GLY A 133 -20.81 -22.25 -10.31
CA GLY A 133 -19.96 -21.21 -10.91
C GLY A 133 -19.32 -20.29 -9.85
N GLU A 134 -20.08 -19.92 -8.83
CA GLU A 134 -19.60 -19.08 -7.74
C GLU A 134 -18.51 -19.77 -6.91
N LEU A 135 -18.68 -21.03 -6.55
CA LEU A 135 -17.66 -21.81 -5.83
C LEU A 135 -16.37 -21.96 -6.63
N VAL A 136 -16.49 -22.25 -7.94
CA VAL A 136 -15.33 -22.39 -8.83
C VAL A 136 -14.51 -21.10 -8.90
N VAL A 137 -15.14 -19.93 -8.76
CA VAL A 137 -14.45 -18.63 -8.80
C VAL A 137 -14.00 -18.18 -7.40
N LEU A 138 -14.86 -18.29 -6.38
CA LEU A 138 -14.58 -17.80 -5.04
C LEU A 138 -13.63 -18.71 -4.25
N MET A 139 -13.62 -20.04 -4.45
CA MET A 139 -12.68 -20.91 -3.73
C MET A 139 -11.21 -20.60 -4.08
N PRO A 140 -10.80 -20.49 -5.36
CA PRO A 140 -9.44 -20.07 -5.70
C PRO A 140 -9.13 -18.67 -5.18
N TYR A 141 -10.10 -17.75 -5.22
CA TYR A 141 -9.91 -16.39 -4.74
C TYR A 141 -9.71 -16.31 -3.22
N ALA A 142 -10.48 -17.09 -2.46
CA ALA A 142 -10.33 -17.22 -1.01
C ALA A 142 -8.99 -17.88 -0.65
N ALA A 143 -8.62 -18.96 -1.35
CA ALA A 143 -7.31 -19.59 -1.19
C ALA A 143 -6.17 -18.61 -1.48
N TYR A 144 -6.28 -17.82 -2.55
CA TYR A 144 -5.32 -16.77 -2.89
C TYR A 144 -5.23 -15.68 -1.81
N ILE A 145 -6.36 -15.21 -1.28
CA ILE A 145 -6.38 -14.19 -0.21
C ILE A 145 -5.73 -14.74 1.06
N ILE A 146 -6.10 -15.95 1.49
CA ILE A 146 -5.52 -16.60 2.68
C ILE A 146 -4.03 -16.79 2.49
N PHE A 147 -3.60 -17.33 1.34
CA PHE A 147 -2.20 -17.50 1.01
C PHE A 147 -1.44 -16.16 1.03
N SER A 148 -2.05 -15.10 0.47
CA SER A 148 -1.46 -13.77 0.43
C SER A 148 -1.32 -13.17 1.83
N LEU A 149 -2.35 -13.27 2.66
CA LEU A 149 -2.36 -12.73 4.02
C LEU A 149 -1.37 -13.45 4.94
N VAL A 150 -1.28 -14.78 4.83
CA VAL A 150 -0.47 -15.62 5.72
C VAL A 150 1.00 -15.65 5.28
N PHE A 151 1.26 -15.86 3.99
CA PHE A 151 2.62 -16.11 3.49
C PHE A 151 3.23 -14.91 2.78
N MET A 152 2.45 -14.17 1.99
CA MET A 152 3.01 -13.11 1.14
C MET A 152 3.21 -11.79 1.88
N MET A 153 2.39 -11.45 2.88
CA MET A 153 2.48 -10.16 3.57
C MET A 153 3.87 -9.87 4.15
N SER A 154 4.48 -10.84 4.83
CA SER A 154 5.82 -10.67 5.40
C SER A 154 6.90 -10.53 4.32
N ILE A 155 6.82 -11.35 3.27
CA ILE A 155 7.74 -11.31 2.13
C ILE A 155 7.62 -9.97 1.39
N GLN A 156 6.39 -9.49 1.17
CA GLN A 156 6.10 -8.21 0.52
C GLN A 156 6.65 -7.04 1.32
N LYS A 157 6.49 -7.04 2.65
CA LYS A 157 7.04 -6.03 3.55
C LYS A 157 8.56 -5.95 3.46
N GLN A 158 9.23 -7.12 3.51
CA GLN A 158 10.68 -7.20 3.41
C GLN A 158 11.18 -6.75 2.03
N TRP A 159 10.57 -7.27 0.97
CA TRP A 159 10.86 -6.88 -0.41
C TRP A 159 10.70 -5.37 -0.63
N PHE A 160 9.65 -4.78 -0.07
CA PHE A 160 9.37 -3.36 -0.24
C PHE A 160 10.40 -2.48 0.49
N ILE A 161 10.81 -2.84 1.70
CA ILE A 161 11.92 -2.16 2.39
C ILE A 161 13.19 -2.21 1.56
N ARG A 162 13.58 -3.37 1.04
CA ARG A 162 14.76 -3.48 0.17
C ARG A 162 14.66 -2.55 -1.05
N ARG A 163 13.46 -2.44 -1.64
CA ARG A 163 13.22 -1.52 -2.77
C ARG A 163 13.43 -0.05 -2.38
N LYS A 164 13.02 0.35 -1.17
CA LYS A 164 13.24 1.71 -0.65
C LYS A 164 14.73 1.95 -0.35
N LEU A 165 15.39 0.99 0.29
CA LEU A 165 16.83 1.05 0.56
C LEU A 165 17.66 1.13 -0.72
N ARG A 166 17.28 0.42 -1.80
CA ARG A 166 17.92 0.56 -3.12
C ARG A 166 17.76 1.96 -3.70
N ARG A 167 16.59 2.59 -3.53
CA ARG A 167 16.38 3.97 -3.99
C ARG A 167 17.20 4.97 -3.19
N TRP A 168 17.36 4.74 -1.89
CA TRP A 168 18.28 5.49 -1.07
C TRP A 168 19.74 5.30 -1.50
N ALA A 169 20.17 4.05 -1.71
CA ALA A 169 21.50 3.74 -2.21
C ALA A 169 21.77 4.42 -3.56
N LYS A 170 20.78 4.49 -4.46
CA LYS A 170 20.88 5.22 -5.73
C LYS A 170 21.08 6.74 -5.56
N LEU A 171 20.62 7.34 -4.45
CA LEU A 171 20.92 8.74 -4.17
C LEU A 171 22.39 8.94 -3.75
N LEU A 172 22.99 7.91 -3.15
CA LEU A 172 24.38 7.89 -2.70
C LEU A 172 25.35 7.49 -3.82
N ASP A 173 24.97 6.53 -4.67
CA ASP A 173 25.65 6.08 -5.89
C ASP A 173 25.38 7.10 -7.02
N ALA A 174 26.30 8.06 -7.16
CA ALA A 174 26.05 9.30 -7.89
C ALA A 174 26.25 9.16 -9.41
N ASP A 175 27.05 8.19 -9.85
CA ASP A 175 27.20 7.78 -11.26
C ASP A 175 26.41 6.53 -11.65
N GLN A 176 25.82 5.82 -10.69
CA GLN A 176 24.90 4.70 -10.90
C GLN A 176 25.59 3.45 -11.48
N ASP A 177 26.85 3.22 -11.12
CA ASP A 177 27.62 2.05 -11.55
C ASP A 177 27.35 0.79 -10.69
N GLY A 178 26.58 0.93 -9.60
CA GLY A 178 26.24 -0.17 -8.69
C GLY A 178 27.23 -0.37 -7.54
N VAL A 179 28.23 0.51 -7.42
CA VAL A 179 29.23 0.58 -6.37
C VAL A 179 29.18 1.99 -5.75
N ILE A 180 29.13 2.08 -4.44
CA ILE A 180 29.25 3.37 -3.76
C ILE A 180 30.73 3.59 -3.45
N SER A 181 31.34 4.54 -4.15
CA SER A 181 32.76 4.86 -4.08
C SER A 181 33.06 6.19 -3.35
N GLN A 182 34.35 6.52 -3.18
CA GLN A 182 34.74 7.85 -2.71
C GLN A 182 34.39 8.97 -3.71
N ASP A 183 34.39 8.69 -5.02
CA ASP A 183 33.99 9.67 -6.03
C ASP A 183 32.49 9.99 -5.91
N ASP A 184 31.68 8.99 -5.59
CA ASP A 184 30.26 9.18 -5.28
C ASP A 184 30.03 10.01 -4.02
N MET A 185 30.84 9.79 -2.99
CA MET A 185 30.86 10.65 -1.81
C MET A 185 31.13 12.11 -2.20
N MET A 186 32.14 12.38 -3.03
CA MET A 186 32.45 13.75 -3.47
C MET A 186 31.30 14.36 -4.26
N LYS A 187 30.81 13.67 -5.30
CA LYS A 187 29.67 14.12 -6.13
C LYS A 187 28.42 14.36 -5.29
N THR A 188 28.15 13.49 -4.31
CA THR A 188 26.99 13.64 -3.42
C THR A 188 27.18 14.81 -2.47
N ASN A 189 28.36 14.99 -1.87
CA ASN A 189 28.65 16.14 -1.02
C ASN A 189 28.51 17.48 -1.77
N GLU A 190 28.88 17.53 -3.05
CA GLU A 190 28.63 18.70 -3.90
C GLU A 190 27.14 19.01 -4.07
N LYS A 191 26.29 17.98 -4.26
CA LYS A 191 24.83 18.17 -4.28
C LYS A 191 24.33 18.72 -2.96
N LEU A 192 24.80 18.16 -1.85
CA LEU A 192 24.41 18.62 -0.51
C LEU A 192 24.87 20.07 -0.26
N GLU A 193 26.01 20.47 -0.80
CA GLU A 193 26.47 21.86 -0.76
C GLU A 193 25.59 22.80 -1.60
N ARG A 194 25.10 22.36 -2.76
CA ARG A 194 24.09 23.11 -3.53
C ARG A 194 22.77 23.24 -2.75
N LEU A 195 22.33 22.18 -2.08
CA LEU A 195 21.16 22.23 -1.19
C LEU A 195 21.38 23.19 -0.02
N ARG A 196 22.58 23.24 0.57
CA ARG A 196 22.91 24.20 1.62
C ARG A 196 22.71 25.64 1.16
N LYS A 197 23.20 25.97 -0.03
CA LYS A 197 23.04 27.30 -0.65
C LYS A 197 21.57 27.62 -0.95
N LEU A 198 20.81 26.65 -1.45
CA LEU A 198 19.37 26.82 -1.70
C LEU A 198 18.60 27.07 -0.40
N VAL A 199 18.83 26.26 0.63
CA VAL A 199 18.08 26.32 1.89
C VAL A 199 18.49 27.54 2.73
N GLY A 200 19.76 27.97 2.65
CA GLY A 200 20.26 29.15 3.38
C GLY A 200 20.32 29.01 4.90
N ALA A 201 19.93 27.86 5.46
CA ALA A 201 19.90 27.58 6.89
C ALA A 201 21.28 27.60 7.55
N ARG A 202 22.32 27.28 6.77
CA ARG A 202 23.69 27.09 7.25
C ARG A 202 24.63 27.96 6.44
N GLN A 203 25.38 28.84 7.12
CA GLN A 203 26.28 29.80 6.47
C GLN A 203 27.53 29.16 5.85
N MET A 204 28.09 28.15 6.53
CA MET A 204 29.29 27.45 6.09
C MET A 204 29.02 25.98 5.81
N ALA A 205 29.73 25.41 4.84
CA ALA A 205 29.73 23.98 4.57
C ALA A 205 30.09 23.18 5.82
N LEU A 206 29.56 21.95 5.92
CA LEU A 206 30.01 21.01 6.95
C LEU A 206 31.51 20.72 6.76
N SER A 207 32.30 20.65 7.83
CA SER A 207 33.75 20.40 7.69
C SER A 207 34.01 19.05 7.01
N ALA A 208 35.05 18.97 6.17
CA ALA A 208 35.42 17.74 5.46
C ALA A 208 35.58 16.53 6.41
N SER A 209 36.12 16.77 7.62
CA SER A 209 36.24 15.75 8.68
C SER A 209 34.88 15.19 9.14
N LYS A 210 33.86 16.05 9.30
CA LYS A 210 32.51 15.64 9.71
C LYS A 210 31.77 14.96 8.55
N GLN A 211 31.96 15.46 7.33
CA GLN A 211 31.41 14.82 6.12
C GLN A 211 31.95 13.39 6.00
N LYS A 212 33.28 13.23 5.98
CA LYS A 212 33.94 11.93 5.88
C LYS A 212 33.53 10.98 7.00
N LYS A 213 33.46 11.47 8.24
CA LYS A 213 33.01 10.67 9.39
C LYS A 213 31.59 10.13 9.18
N TRP A 214 30.65 10.91 8.63
CA TRP A 214 29.31 10.41 8.35
C TRP A 214 29.32 9.28 7.32
N TRP A 215 30.11 9.41 6.25
CA TRP A 215 30.25 8.37 5.23
C TRP A 215 30.90 7.09 5.77
N ASP A 216 31.98 7.21 6.54
CA ASP A 216 32.65 6.06 7.16
C ASP A 216 31.73 5.33 8.17
N ASP A 217 31.02 6.09 9.02
CA ASP A 217 30.14 5.53 10.05
C ASP A 217 28.87 4.86 9.47
N ASN A 218 28.40 5.30 8.29
CA ASN A 218 27.08 4.92 7.77
C ASN A 218 27.09 4.17 6.43
N VAL A 219 28.14 4.30 5.62
CA VAL A 219 28.24 3.73 4.27
C VAL A 219 29.44 2.77 4.17
N PHE A 220 30.66 3.25 4.35
CA PHE A 220 31.90 2.49 4.09
C PHE A 220 32.32 1.52 5.21
N LYS A 221 31.36 0.91 5.92
CA LYS A 221 31.56 0.14 7.16
C LYS A 221 32.55 -1.04 7.08
N ARG A 222 33.09 -1.38 5.90
CA ARG A 222 34.18 -2.35 5.67
C ARG A 222 35.59 -1.79 5.90
N GLY A 223 35.69 -0.50 6.22
CA GLY A 223 36.92 0.24 6.49
C GLY A 223 36.90 1.60 5.79
N PRO A 224 37.54 2.65 6.34
CA PRO A 224 37.45 4.00 5.82
C PRO A 224 37.72 4.06 4.32
N GLY A 225 36.76 4.61 3.56
CA GLY A 225 36.89 4.83 2.13
C GLY A 225 37.02 3.58 1.25
N LYS A 226 36.61 2.39 1.73
CA LYS A 226 36.47 1.21 0.88
C LYS A 226 35.11 1.22 0.20
N ASP A 227 35.14 1.04 -1.11
CA ASP A 227 33.95 0.92 -1.94
C ASP A 227 33.03 -0.21 -1.46
N ILE A 228 31.73 -0.04 -1.66
CA ILE A 228 30.72 -1.01 -1.26
C ILE A 228 29.69 -1.21 -2.37
N HIS A 229 29.41 -2.46 -2.72
CA HIS A 229 28.34 -2.74 -3.67
C HIS A 229 26.98 -2.33 -3.09
N VAL A 230 26.11 -1.78 -3.93
CA VAL A 230 24.77 -1.33 -3.53
C VAL A 230 23.99 -2.44 -2.82
N GLU A 231 24.04 -3.69 -3.30
CA GLU A 231 23.30 -4.80 -2.67
C GLU A 231 23.88 -5.21 -1.30
N GLU A 232 25.19 -5.07 -1.10
CA GLU A 232 25.82 -5.30 0.20
C GLU A 232 25.42 -4.23 1.20
N TYR A 233 25.41 -2.96 0.76
CA TYR A 233 24.93 -1.84 1.56
C TYR A 233 23.45 -2.01 1.95
N VAL A 234 22.59 -2.40 1.01
CA VAL A 234 21.17 -2.67 1.26
C VAL A 234 20.98 -3.79 2.28
N THR A 235 21.73 -4.89 2.14
CA THR A 235 21.68 -6.03 3.07
C THR A 235 22.13 -5.62 4.48
N PHE A 236 23.18 -4.80 4.58
CA PHE A 236 23.63 -4.23 5.85
C PHE A 236 22.55 -3.36 6.52
N MET A 237 21.93 -2.47 5.75
CA MET A 237 20.88 -1.57 6.25
C MET A 237 19.65 -2.36 6.70
N GLU A 238 19.25 -3.37 5.93
CA GLU A 238 18.17 -4.29 6.27
C GLU A 238 18.45 -5.02 7.59
N GLY A 239 19.66 -5.56 7.77
CA GLY A 239 20.09 -6.20 9.02
C GLY A 239 20.07 -5.24 10.21
N THR A 240 20.47 -3.99 10.01
CA THR A 240 20.44 -2.95 11.06
C THR A 240 19.01 -2.65 11.50
N LEU A 241 18.07 -2.49 10.56
CA LEU A 241 16.67 -2.22 10.85
C LEU A 241 16.02 -3.41 11.59
N GLY A 242 16.29 -4.64 11.13
CA GLY A 242 15.73 -5.86 11.69
C GLY A 242 14.23 -6.04 11.39
N THR A 243 13.59 -7.00 12.06
CA THR A 243 12.17 -7.36 11.83
C THR A 243 11.17 -6.67 12.76
N GLY A 244 11.65 -5.83 13.70
CA GLY A 244 10.82 -5.16 14.71
C GLY A 244 9.77 -4.16 14.17
N PRO A 245 8.96 -3.57 15.06
CA PRO A 245 7.88 -2.66 14.69
C PRO A 245 8.41 -1.37 14.02
N PRO A 246 7.57 -0.65 13.25
CA PRO A 246 8.00 0.53 12.49
C PRO A 246 8.66 1.62 13.34
N HIS A 247 8.21 1.84 14.57
CA HIS A 247 8.79 2.86 15.46
C HIS A 247 10.23 2.53 15.88
N ASP A 248 10.55 1.26 16.15
CA ASP A 248 11.91 0.84 16.50
C ASP A 248 12.86 1.00 15.32
N ARG A 249 12.41 0.61 14.13
CA ARG A 249 13.14 0.84 12.87
C ARG A 249 13.39 2.33 12.66
N ALA A 250 12.38 3.17 12.89
CA ALA A 250 12.49 4.62 12.78
C ALA A 250 13.53 5.18 13.78
N ASN A 251 13.54 4.70 15.02
CA ASN A 251 14.50 5.12 16.05
C ASN A 251 15.95 4.79 15.66
N LYS A 252 16.18 3.65 14.99
CA LYS A 252 17.51 3.27 14.50
C LYS A 252 18.01 4.14 13.34
N ILE A 253 17.13 4.50 12.40
CA ILE A 253 17.52 5.22 11.19
C ILE A 253 17.50 6.75 11.35
N ARG A 254 16.68 7.27 12.25
CA ARG A 254 16.50 8.71 12.49
C ARG A 254 17.82 9.43 12.78
N PRO A 255 18.76 8.92 13.60
CA PRO A 255 20.07 9.55 13.80
C PRO A 255 20.90 9.64 12.52
N VAL A 256 20.80 8.64 11.64
CA VAL A 256 21.52 8.60 10.36
C VAL A 256 20.99 9.70 9.43
N VAL A 257 19.66 9.77 9.28
CA VAL A 257 18.98 10.77 8.44
C VAL A 257 19.20 12.17 9.00
N LYS A 258 19.06 12.40 10.31
CA LYS A 258 19.28 13.72 10.92
C LYS A 258 20.68 14.24 10.62
N LYS A 259 21.71 13.42 10.81
CA LYS A 259 23.10 13.79 10.49
C LYS A 259 23.34 14.04 9.00
N TRP A 260 22.58 13.38 8.12
CA TRP A 260 22.63 13.66 6.68
C TRP A 260 22.01 15.03 6.36
N PHE A 261 20.87 15.37 6.98
CA PHE A 261 20.28 16.71 6.88
C PHE A 261 21.18 17.82 7.45
N ASP A 262 22.04 17.53 8.42
CA ASP A 262 23.02 18.48 8.96
C ASP A 262 24.03 18.99 7.92
N PHE A 263 24.18 18.30 6.77
CA PHE A 263 25.02 18.79 5.67
C PHE A 263 24.54 20.13 5.12
N PHE A 264 23.22 20.32 5.03
CA PHE A 264 22.61 21.50 4.41
C PHE A 264 21.65 22.29 5.32
N THR A 265 21.33 21.78 6.51
CA THR A 265 20.46 22.44 7.49
C THR A 265 21.14 22.59 8.86
N THR A 266 20.41 23.18 9.81
CA THR A 266 20.77 23.28 11.23
C THR A 266 19.60 22.84 12.09
N GLU A 267 19.88 22.38 13.31
CA GLU A 267 18.83 21.97 14.25
C GLU A 267 17.86 23.12 14.60
N GLU A 268 18.36 24.35 14.67
CA GLU A 268 17.53 25.54 14.87
C GLU A 268 16.59 25.78 13.69
N TYR A 269 17.09 25.64 12.45
CA TYR A 269 16.27 25.78 11.25
C TYR A 269 15.12 24.75 11.24
N MET A 270 15.42 23.50 11.60
CA MET A 270 14.43 22.43 11.67
C MET A 270 13.34 22.72 12.72
N LYS A 271 13.66 23.45 13.80
CA LYS A 271 12.68 23.86 14.83
C LYS A 271 11.78 25.01 14.38
N LYS A 272 12.22 25.88 13.46
CA LYS A 272 11.48 27.08 13.01
C LYS A 272 10.22 26.78 12.19
N LYS A 273 9.97 25.51 11.82
CA LYS A 273 8.80 25.06 11.00
C LYS A 273 8.58 25.94 9.76
N LEU A 274 9.67 26.37 9.12
CA LEU A 274 9.60 27.20 7.91
C LEU A 274 8.93 26.42 6.78
N ILE A 275 7.93 27.04 6.16
CA ILE A 275 7.10 26.43 5.14
C ILE A 275 7.88 26.40 3.82
N LEU A 276 7.96 25.22 3.22
CA LEU A 276 8.53 25.00 1.89
C LEU A 276 7.45 25.19 0.83
N GLY A 277 7.67 26.15 -0.06
CA GLY A 277 6.85 26.38 -1.25
C GLY A 277 7.05 25.31 -2.32
N GLU A 278 6.23 25.37 -3.36
CA GLU A 278 6.33 24.44 -4.50
C GLU A 278 7.69 24.57 -5.20
N GLU A 279 8.13 25.80 -5.48
CA GLU A 279 9.40 26.05 -6.18
C GLU A 279 10.60 25.51 -5.40
N ASP A 280 10.64 25.74 -4.09
CA ASP A 280 11.72 25.24 -3.23
C ASP A 280 11.74 23.71 -3.20
N PHE A 281 10.55 23.09 -3.16
CA PHE A 281 10.42 21.63 -3.22
C PHE A 281 10.92 21.09 -4.57
N VAL A 282 10.54 21.70 -5.68
CA VAL A 282 10.98 21.27 -7.02
C VAL A 282 12.49 21.43 -7.17
N LYS A 283 13.06 22.57 -6.76
CA LYS A 283 14.51 22.81 -6.78
C LYS A 283 15.26 21.82 -5.90
N PHE A 284 14.74 21.52 -4.70
CA PHE A 284 15.30 20.54 -3.78
C PHE A 284 15.45 19.16 -4.45
N TRP A 285 14.39 18.65 -5.07
CA TRP A 285 14.42 17.33 -5.70
C TRP A 285 15.23 17.30 -7.00
N THR A 286 15.19 18.37 -7.78
CA THR A 286 16.00 18.50 -9.00
C THR A 286 17.50 18.40 -8.68
N ILE A 287 17.94 19.07 -7.60
CA ILE A 287 19.34 18.98 -7.14
C ILE A 287 19.69 17.58 -6.63
N LEU A 288 18.78 16.97 -5.85
CA LEU A 288 19.07 15.72 -5.14
C LEU A 288 19.05 14.49 -6.07
N ASP A 289 17.99 14.35 -6.87
CA ASP A 289 17.71 13.19 -7.71
C ASP A 289 18.26 13.34 -9.15
N LYS A 290 18.80 14.52 -9.50
CA LYS A 290 19.27 14.87 -10.86
C LYS A 290 18.20 14.61 -11.95
N GLY A 291 16.91 14.65 -11.60
CA GLY A 291 15.84 14.47 -12.58
C GLY A 291 15.49 15.80 -13.24
N ASP A 292 15.34 15.77 -14.56
CA ASP A 292 14.95 16.94 -15.36
C ASP A 292 13.43 17.12 -15.48
N ASP A 293 12.64 16.24 -14.85
CA ASP A 293 11.17 16.31 -14.90
C ASP A 293 10.60 17.11 -13.71
N GLU A 294 10.68 18.44 -13.80
CA GLU A 294 10.04 19.34 -12.82
C GLU A 294 8.52 19.09 -12.71
N SER A 295 7.87 18.67 -13.80
CA SER A 295 6.43 18.40 -13.82
C SER A 295 6.08 17.21 -12.92
N HIS A 296 6.93 16.19 -12.87
CA HIS A 296 6.82 15.09 -11.92
C HIS A 296 6.93 15.60 -10.48
N TYR A 297 7.92 16.42 -10.15
CA TYR A 297 8.09 16.93 -8.80
C TYR A 297 6.91 17.81 -8.35
N LYS A 298 6.37 18.67 -9.23
CA LYS A 298 5.15 19.45 -8.98
C LYS A 298 3.95 18.56 -8.71
N ARG A 299 3.73 17.53 -9.54
CA ARG A 299 2.65 16.54 -9.32
C ARG A 299 2.80 15.81 -7.99
N MET A 300 4.02 15.41 -7.62
CA MET A 300 4.26 14.73 -6.35
C MET A 300 4.01 15.65 -5.15
N TYR A 301 4.44 16.91 -5.22
CA TYR A 301 4.18 17.93 -4.20
C TYR A 301 2.68 18.09 -3.93
N ILE A 302 1.88 18.23 -5.00
CA ILE A 302 0.42 18.38 -4.90
C ILE A 302 -0.24 17.10 -4.37
N LYS A 303 0.20 15.93 -4.83
CA LYS A 303 -0.47 14.65 -4.57
C LYS A 303 -0.14 14.03 -3.22
N HIS A 304 1.10 14.12 -2.77
CA HIS A 304 1.55 13.31 -1.63
C HIS A 304 1.98 14.12 -0.41
N PHE A 305 2.35 15.40 -0.56
CA PHE A 305 2.84 16.21 0.55
C PHE A 305 1.74 17.12 1.12
N PRO A 306 1.69 17.28 2.47
CA PRO A 306 0.69 18.11 3.13
C PRO A 306 0.93 19.61 2.89
N SER A 307 -0.10 20.40 3.16
CA SER A 307 0.02 21.83 3.41
C SER A 307 -0.31 22.13 4.89
N PRO A 308 0.51 22.90 5.62
CA PRO A 308 1.86 23.32 5.26
C PRO A 308 2.87 22.15 5.27
N LEU A 309 3.99 22.32 4.57
CA LEU A 309 5.13 21.39 4.57
C LEU A 309 6.36 22.13 5.08
N SER A 310 7.09 21.57 6.05
CA SER A 310 8.38 22.12 6.51
C SER A 310 9.55 21.20 6.16
N MET A 311 10.78 21.71 6.25
CA MET A 311 11.97 20.88 6.08
C MET A 311 12.07 19.78 7.14
N GLY A 312 11.58 20.04 8.35
CA GLY A 312 11.46 19.03 9.40
C GLY A 312 10.52 17.89 9.01
N ASP A 313 9.40 18.20 8.35
CA ASP A 313 8.48 17.18 7.83
C ASP A 313 9.14 16.34 6.72
N ILE A 314 9.94 16.96 5.83
CA ILE A 314 10.70 16.21 4.80
C ILE A 314 11.68 15.24 5.46
N MET A 315 12.40 15.66 6.50
CA MET A 315 13.31 14.76 7.24
C MET A 315 12.56 13.56 7.84
N GLU A 316 11.39 13.79 8.45
CA GLU A 316 10.56 12.69 8.95
C GLU A 316 10.04 11.78 7.83
N ASP A 317 9.69 12.34 6.67
CA ASP A 317 9.30 11.56 5.49
C ASP A 317 10.48 10.69 4.99
N PHE A 318 11.74 11.15 5.08
CA PHE A 318 12.93 10.33 4.82
C PHE A 318 13.13 9.21 5.86
N VAL A 319 12.88 9.49 7.14
CA VAL A 319 12.93 8.47 8.20
C VAL A 319 11.89 7.39 7.94
N ALA A 320 10.66 7.77 7.61
CA ALA A 320 9.57 6.83 7.31
C ALA A 320 9.86 6.05 6.02
N PHE A 321 10.43 6.70 5.01
CA PHE A 321 10.90 6.08 3.77
C PHE A 321 11.89 4.95 4.03
N LEU A 322 12.86 5.12 4.93
CA LEU A 322 13.86 4.09 5.20
C LEU A 322 13.43 3.04 6.24
N SER A 323 12.44 3.34 7.10
CA SER A 323 12.09 2.47 8.23
C SER A 323 10.77 1.71 8.09
N HIS A 324 9.76 2.25 7.41
CA HIS A 324 8.40 1.71 7.47
C HIS A 324 8.19 0.58 6.44
N PRO A 325 7.77 -0.64 6.83
CA PRO A 325 7.68 -1.76 5.90
C PRO A 325 6.42 -1.81 5.03
N ASP A 326 5.47 -0.91 5.24
CA ASP A 326 4.13 -1.05 4.70
C ASP A 326 3.99 -0.25 3.39
N PHE A 327 3.80 -0.99 2.29
CA PHE A 327 3.62 -0.38 0.97
C PHE A 327 2.27 0.33 0.79
N PHE A 328 1.30 0.06 1.66
CA PHE A 328 0.01 0.74 1.69
C PHE A 328 0.03 2.07 2.46
N ASP A 329 1.08 2.32 3.26
CA ASP A 329 1.15 3.55 4.05
C ASP A 329 1.62 4.73 3.18
N GLU A 330 0.68 5.55 2.72
CA GLU A 330 0.98 6.65 1.81
C GLU A 330 2.00 7.65 2.38
N TYR A 331 2.00 7.84 3.70
CA TYR A 331 2.91 8.76 4.41
C TYR A 331 4.37 8.34 4.29
N SER A 332 4.68 7.09 4.66
CA SER A 332 6.04 6.57 4.53
C SER A 332 6.50 6.38 3.09
N ASN A 333 5.58 6.49 2.13
CA ASN A 333 5.84 6.31 0.72
C ASN A 333 5.94 7.63 -0.07
N ARG A 334 5.83 8.79 0.59
CA ARG A 334 5.95 10.11 -0.07
C ARG A 334 7.27 10.28 -0.81
N VAL A 335 8.40 10.14 -0.11
CA VAL A 335 9.74 10.22 -0.71
C VAL A 335 9.91 9.12 -1.76
N PHE A 336 9.46 7.90 -1.48
CA PHE A 336 9.52 6.80 -2.45
C PHE A 336 8.77 7.13 -3.75
N ASN A 337 7.61 7.78 -3.67
CA ASN A 337 6.83 8.19 -4.85
C ASN A 337 7.56 9.24 -5.69
N VAL A 338 8.37 10.09 -5.05
CA VAL A 338 9.25 11.04 -5.75
C VAL A 338 10.37 10.29 -6.48
N VAL A 339 11.18 9.50 -5.75
CA VAL A 339 12.42 8.90 -6.28
C VAL A 339 12.21 7.60 -7.06
N LYS A 340 11.01 7.00 -7.04
CA LYS A 340 10.73 5.80 -7.84
C LYS A 340 10.64 6.09 -9.34
N HIS A 341 10.38 7.35 -9.69
CA HIS A 341 10.19 7.78 -11.07
C HIS A 341 11.39 7.35 -11.94
N ARG A 342 11.05 6.86 -13.12
CA ARG A 342 11.98 6.71 -14.23
C ARG A 342 11.38 7.57 -15.33
N PRO A 343 12.10 8.58 -15.85
CA PRO A 343 11.59 9.39 -16.93
C PRO A 343 11.18 8.48 -18.09
N GLU A 344 9.96 8.68 -18.59
CA GLU A 344 9.43 7.99 -19.77
C GLU A 344 10.39 8.27 -20.93
N GLY A 345 11.19 7.27 -21.30
CA GLY A 345 12.30 7.43 -22.23
C GLY A 345 13.45 6.45 -21.98
N THR A 346 13.59 5.93 -20.75
CA THR A 346 14.44 4.76 -20.46
C THR A 346 13.63 3.47 -20.45
N CYS A 347 12.89 3.22 -21.53
CA CYS A 347 12.72 1.83 -21.94
C CYS A 347 14.12 1.36 -22.31
N CYS A 348 14.63 0.37 -21.59
CA CYS A 348 15.79 -0.39 -22.03
C CYS A 348 15.58 -0.70 -23.51
N LYS A 349 16.45 -0.18 -24.38
CA LYS A 349 16.73 -0.87 -25.63
C LYS A 349 17.29 -2.23 -25.21
N LEU A 350 16.42 -3.23 -25.19
CA LEU A 350 16.80 -4.63 -25.35
C LEU A 350 16.59 -4.95 -26.82
#